data_AF-A0A220MB78-F1
#
_entry.id   AF-A0A220MB78-F1
#
_cell.length_a   1.000
_cell.length_b   1.000
_cell.length_c   1.000
_cell.angle_alpha   90.00
_cell.angle_beta   90.00
_cell.angle_gamma   90.00
#
_symmetry.space_group_name_H-M   'P 1'
#
loop_
_entity.id
_entity.type
_entity.pdbx_description
1 polymer ?
#
loop_
_entity_poly.entity_id
_entity_poly.type
_entity_poly.pdbx_seq_one_letter_code
_entity_poly.pdbx_strand_id
1 'polypeptide(L)'
;MNKKFLYSKPSIIGVLDSGNDEFNDIGSWLFDDSPALLRKKFREDSLDELVMELIDIFREGNPNYQELAGLFGLVKIEEDEQEGLKIWNVSNIERLAGDLNKIEMHIDAQSSIINKLYLYINELSNLQTIKQKLNDKFEEVSYQDINGGLIFNEKELIIGIIKVPEEK
;
A
#
# COMPACT_ATOMS: atom_id res chain seq x y z
N MET A 1 -4.80 -2.74 16.75
CA MET A 1 -3.40 -2.57 16.32
C MET A 1 -3.17 -1.09 16.07
N ASN A 2 -2.06 -0.52 16.55
CA ASN A 2 -1.75 0.89 16.36
C ASN A 2 -1.16 1.11 14.95
N LYS A 3 -1.79 1.97 14.14
CA LYS A 3 -1.33 2.30 12.78
C LYS A 3 -0.62 3.66 12.69
N LYS A 4 -0.44 4.38 13.81
CA LYS A 4 0.12 5.74 13.82
C LYS A 4 1.49 5.84 13.14
N PHE A 5 2.30 4.80 13.20
CA PHE A 5 3.61 4.75 12.54
C PHE A 5 3.51 4.94 11.02
N LEU A 6 2.39 4.54 10.40
CA LEU A 6 2.16 4.72 8.96
C LEU A 6 1.97 6.18 8.57
N TYR A 7 1.66 7.10 9.49
CA TYR A 7 1.35 8.50 9.16
C TYR A 7 2.46 9.46 9.60
N SER A 8 3.67 8.95 9.80
CA SER A 8 4.89 9.75 9.96
C SER A 8 5.24 10.47 8.65
N LYS A 9 6.02 11.55 8.73
CA LYS A 9 6.49 12.23 7.51
C LYS A 9 7.51 11.36 6.75
N PRO A 10 7.43 11.28 5.41
CA PRO A 10 8.44 10.60 4.61
C PRO A 10 9.84 11.20 4.80
N SER A 11 10.85 10.34 4.89
CA SER A 11 12.25 10.76 4.94
C SER A 11 12.74 11.13 3.54
N ILE A 12 13.13 12.39 3.35
CA ILE A 12 13.69 12.90 2.10
C ILE A 12 15.22 12.75 2.14
N ILE A 13 15.77 11.93 1.24
CA ILE A 13 17.22 11.70 1.16
C ILE A 13 17.94 13.02 0.85
N GLY A 14 18.93 13.39 1.68
CA GLY A 14 19.73 14.60 1.53
C GLY A 14 19.24 15.82 2.31
N VAL A 15 18.08 15.73 2.96
CA VAL A 15 17.61 16.72 3.93
C VAL A 15 17.83 16.18 5.34
N LEU A 16 18.67 16.86 6.12
CA LEU A 16 18.70 16.65 7.58
C LEU A 16 17.45 17.34 8.13
N ASP A 17 16.38 16.58 8.36
CA ASP A 17 15.21 17.12 9.04
C ASP A 17 15.62 17.46 10.48
N SER A 18 15.78 18.75 10.74
CA SER A 18 16.09 19.32 12.05
C SER A 18 14.82 19.92 12.69
N GLY A 19 13.66 19.70 12.06
CA GLY A 19 12.35 20.14 12.53
C GLY A 19 11.72 19.11 13.45
N ASN A 20 11.97 19.26 14.75
CA ASN A 20 11.52 18.38 15.82
C ASN A 20 12.03 16.95 15.67
N ASP A 21 13.24 16.74 16.18
CA ASP A 21 13.56 15.56 16.99
C ASP A 21 12.54 15.42 18.13
N GLU A 22 11.31 15.04 17.79
CA GLU A 22 10.76 13.89 18.44
C GLU A 22 11.63 12.68 18.03
N PHE A 23 12.80 12.60 18.66
CA PHE A 23 13.29 11.35 19.24
C PHE A 23 12.28 10.78 20.28
N ASN A 24 11.03 11.27 20.32
CA ASN A 24 9.87 10.48 20.71
C ASN A 24 9.65 9.46 19.58
N ASP A 25 10.08 8.21 19.67
CA ASP A 25 10.08 7.45 20.89
C ASP A 25 10.72 6.10 20.52
N ILE A 26 12.06 6.02 20.59
CA ILE A 26 12.77 4.72 20.47
C ILE A 26 12.17 3.73 21.49
N GLY A 27 11.61 4.23 22.60
CA GLY A 27 10.81 3.45 23.54
C GLY A 27 9.49 2.92 22.95
N SER A 28 8.70 3.73 22.24
CA SER A 28 7.45 3.27 21.61
C SER A 28 7.68 2.18 20.57
N TRP A 29 8.74 2.26 19.77
CA TRP A 29 9.06 1.25 18.76
C TRP A 29 9.60 -0.06 19.36
N LEU A 30 10.22 0.00 20.54
CA LEU A 30 10.72 -1.17 21.26
C LEU A 30 9.60 -1.98 21.96
N PHE A 31 8.44 -1.36 22.22
CA PHE A 31 7.31 -2.00 22.90
C PHE A 31 6.02 -2.06 22.07
N ASP A 32 5.94 -1.37 20.93
CA ASP A 32 4.82 -1.47 19.99
C ASP A 32 5.14 -2.51 18.91
N ASP A 33 4.56 -3.69 19.07
CA ASP A 33 4.65 -4.78 18.09
C ASP A 33 3.72 -4.57 16.89
N SER A 34 2.95 -3.47 16.84
CA SER A 34 2.00 -3.19 15.76
C SER A 34 2.63 -3.20 14.36
N PRO A 35 3.84 -2.64 14.10
CA PRO A 35 4.47 -2.76 12.79
C PRO A 35 4.76 -4.22 12.41
N ALA A 36 5.25 -5.03 13.36
CA ALA A 36 5.54 -6.44 13.13
C ALA A 36 4.26 -7.26 12.92
N LEU A 37 3.20 -6.99 13.70
CA LEU A 37 1.90 -7.62 13.56
C LEU A 37 1.23 -7.26 12.23
N LEU A 38 1.29 -6.00 11.80
CA LEU A 38 0.72 -5.56 10.52
C LEU A 38 1.50 -6.14 9.34
N ARG A 39 2.83 -6.18 9.41
CA ARG A 39 3.67 -6.87 8.42
C ARG A 39 3.34 -8.36 8.35
N LYS A 40 3.15 -9.02 9.50
CA LYS A 40 2.72 -10.42 9.57
C LYS A 40 1.35 -10.60 8.87
N LYS A 41 0.40 -9.71 9.15
CA LYS A 41 -0.92 -9.70 8.48
C LYS A 41 -0.77 -9.56 6.96
N PHE A 42 0.00 -8.58 6.48
CA PHE A 42 0.24 -8.37 5.04
C PHE A 42 0.89 -9.59 4.37
N ARG A 43 1.71 -10.33 5.11
CA ARG A 43 2.43 -11.53 4.64
C ARG A 43 1.56 -12.78 4.60
N GLU A 44 0.68 -12.97 5.58
CA GLU A 44 -0.03 -14.22 5.84
C GLU A 44 -1.51 -14.20 5.39
N ASP A 45 -2.15 -13.04 5.41
CA ASP A 45 -3.59 -12.93 5.11
C ASP A 45 -3.89 -13.09 3.61
N SER A 46 -5.12 -13.47 3.33
CA SER A 46 -5.63 -13.57 1.97
C SER A 46 -5.61 -12.21 1.27
N LEU A 47 -5.51 -12.22 -0.07
CA LEU A 47 -5.48 -11.00 -0.87
C LEU A 47 -6.66 -10.07 -0.58
N ASP A 48 -7.84 -10.62 -0.37
CA ASP A 48 -9.04 -9.85 -0.08
C ASP A 48 -8.97 -9.16 1.29
N GLU A 49 -8.47 -9.83 2.33
CA GLU A 49 -8.22 -9.17 3.62
C GLU A 49 -7.11 -8.11 3.54
N LEU A 50 -6.07 -8.33 2.74
CA LEU A 50 -5.06 -7.31 2.44
C LEU A 50 -5.69 -6.07 1.81
N VAL A 51 -6.56 -6.24 0.81
CA VAL A 51 -7.23 -5.12 0.13
C VAL A 51 -8.13 -4.38 1.11
N MET A 52 -8.88 -5.07 1.98
CA MET A 52 -9.70 -4.41 3.00
C MET A 52 -8.83 -3.61 3.98
N GLU A 53 -7.70 -4.18 4.43
CA GLU A 53 -6.79 -3.51 5.35
C GLU A 53 -6.14 -2.27 4.72
N LEU A 54 -5.80 -2.32 3.43
CA LEU A 54 -5.32 -1.15 2.68
C LEU A 54 -6.38 -0.05 2.64
N ILE A 55 -7.64 -0.38 2.34
CA ILE A 55 -8.74 0.60 2.36
C ILE A 55 -8.86 1.25 3.73
N ASP A 56 -8.83 0.47 4.80
CA ASP A 56 -8.90 1.00 6.17
C ASP A 56 -7.72 1.94 6.48
N ILE A 57 -6.50 1.62 6.04
CA ILE A 57 -5.33 2.50 6.17
C ILE A 57 -5.57 3.83 5.45
N PHE A 58 -6.02 3.81 4.20
CA PHE A 58 -6.22 5.04 3.43
C PHE A 58 -7.43 5.86 3.88
N ARG A 59 -8.40 5.25 4.57
CA ARG A 59 -9.52 5.95 5.21
C ARG A 59 -9.09 6.79 6.40
N GLU A 60 -8.14 6.29 7.18
CA GLU A 60 -7.56 6.97 8.34
C GLU A 60 -6.66 8.15 7.93
N GLY A 61 -5.99 8.07 6.78
CA GLY A 61 -5.14 9.15 6.26
C GLY A 61 -4.29 8.71 5.06
N ASN A 62 -3.41 9.58 4.56
CA ASN A 62 -2.43 9.17 3.56
C ASN A 62 -1.19 8.57 4.26
N PRO A 63 -0.92 7.26 4.13
CA PRO A 63 0.24 6.65 4.75
C PRO A 63 1.52 7.10 4.05
N ASN A 64 2.59 7.19 4.84
CA ASN A 64 3.95 7.29 4.39
C ASN A 64 4.26 6.11 3.46
N TYR A 65 4.58 6.41 2.20
CA TYR A 65 4.84 5.43 1.16
C TYR A 65 6.04 4.52 1.47
N GLN A 66 7.00 4.98 2.29
CA GLN A 66 8.16 4.17 2.72
C GLN A 66 7.73 3.13 3.77
N GLU A 67 6.96 3.55 4.77
CA GLU A 67 6.42 2.67 5.80
C GLU A 67 5.45 1.65 5.20
N LEU A 68 4.58 2.09 4.27
CA LEU A 68 3.67 1.22 3.55
C LEU A 68 4.43 0.17 2.72
N ALA A 69 5.49 0.57 2.00
CA ALA A 69 6.35 -0.38 1.27
C ALA A 69 6.99 -1.41 2.21
N GLY A 70 7.45 -0.97 3.38
CA GLY A 70 8.08 -1.81 4.40
C GLY A 70 7.16 -2.92 4.94
N LEU A 71 5.84 -2.74 4.90
CA LEU A 71 4.88 -3.79 5.27
C LEU A 71 4.92 -5.01 4.33
N PHE A 72 5.41 -4.84 3.11
CA PHE A 72 5.51 -5.92 2.11
C PHE A 72 6.83 -6.70 2.18
N GLY A 73 7.73 -6.36 3.11
CA GLY A 73 8.96 -7.10 3.40
C GLY A 73 10.23 -6.43 2.92
N LEU A 74 11.31 -7.22 2.73
CA LEU A 74 12.56 -6.77 2.11
C LEU A 74 12.39 -6.63 0.59
N VAL A 75 11.64 -5.60 0.22
CA VAL A 75 11.25 -5.33 -1.15
C VAL A 75 12.38 -4.68 -1.95
N LYS A 76 12.38 -4.93 -3.26
CA LYS A 76 13.18 -4.15 -4.22
C LYS A 76 12.31 -3.00 -4.73
N ILE A 77 12.84 -1.79 -4.64
CA ILE A 77 12.17 -0.56 -5.07
C ILE A 77 12.90 -0.01 -6.30
N GLU A 78 12.16 0.17 -7.39
CA GLU A 78 12.62 0.90 -8.57
C GLU A 78 11.83 2.21 -8.65
N GLU A 79 12.56 3.31 -8.74
CA GLU A 79 12.01 4.66 -8.76
C GLU A 79 12.07 5.22 -10.19
N ASP A 80 10.94 5.73 -10.67
CA ASP A 80 10.83 6.53 -11.89
C ASP A 80 10.22 7.89 -11.55
N GLU A 81 10.58 8.92 -12.31
CA GLU A 81 10.10 10.28 -12.10
C GLU A 81 9.54 10.84 -13.42
N GLN A 82 8.29 11.31 -13.36
CA GLN A 82 7.56 11.84 -14.51
C GLN A 82 6.88 13.14 -14.09
N GLU A 83 7.25 14.28 -14.70
CA GLU A 83 6.64 15.62 -14.48
C GLU A 83 5.86 15.81 -13.16
N GLY A 84 6.57 15.88 -12.03
CA GLY A 84 5.96 16.13 -10.71
C GLY A 84 5.35 14.90 -10.02
N LEU A 85 5.50 13.72 -10.60
CA LEU A 85 5.07 12.44 -10.08
C LEU A 85 6.26 11.51 -9.88
N LYS A 86 6.32 10.89 -8.70
CA LYS A 86 7.25 9.84 -8.34
C LYS A 86 6.55 8.49 -8.41
N ILE A 87 7.09 7.55 -9.18
CA ILE A 87 6.54 6.20 -9.32
C ILE A 87 7.45 5.21 -8.59
N TRP A 88 6.91 4.56 -7.56
CA TRP A 88 7.60 3.52 -6.80
C TRP A 88 7.11 2.15 -7.19
N ASN A 89 7.98 1.38 -7.84
CA ASN A 89 7.74 0.01 -8.24
C ASN A 89 8.34 -0.93 -7.19
N VAL A 90 7.48 -1.53 -6.38
CA VAL A 90 7.83 -2.43 -5.30
C VAL A 90 7.68 -3.88 -5.79
N SER A 91 8.77 -4.64 -5.71
CA SER A 91 8.87 -6.05 -6.13
C SER A 91 9.59 -6.87 -5.06
N ASN A 92 9.74 -8.18 -5.28
CA ASN A 92 10.28 -9.12 -4.27
C ASN A 92 9.47 -9.12 -2.96
N ILE A 93 8.13 -9.16 -3.10
CA ILE A 93 7.18 -9.09 -2.00
C ILE A 93 7.22 -10.39 -1.20
N GLU A 94 7.30 -10.32 0.13
CA GLU A 94 7.44 -11.48 1.01
C GLU A 94 6.12 -12.22 1.32
N ARG A 95 5.08 -12.05 0.49
CA ARG A 95 3.76 -12.69 0.67
C ARG A 95 3.87 -14.21 0.50
N LEU A 96 3.38 -14.95 1.50
CA LEU A 96 3.45 -16.42 1.51
C LEU A 96 2.54 -17.06 0.45
N ALA A 97 1.40 -16.43 0.16
CA ALA A 97 0.45 -16.93 -0.83
C ALA A 97 0.97 -16.83 -2.27
N GLY A 98 1.99 -16.01 -2.53
CA GLY A 98 2.50 -15.77 -3.88
C GLY A 98 1.45 -15.22 -4.85
N ASP A 99 0.43 -14.51 -4.35
CA ASP A 99 -0.71 -14.00 -5.11
C ASP A 99 -0.53 -12.56 -5.59
N LEU A 100 0.54 -11.88 -5.15
CA LEU A 100 0.90 -10.50 -5.46
C LEU A 100 2.35 -10.43 -5.94
N ASN A 101 2.55 -9.98 -7.17
CA ASN A 101 3.87 -9.91 -7.82
C ASN A 101 4.57 -8.58 -7.60
N LYS A 102 3.81 -7.48 -7.76
CA LYS A 102 4.32 -6.12 -7.80
C LYS A 102 3.29 -5.18 -7.20
N ILE A 103 3.78 -4.12 -6.60
CA ILE A 103 2.97 -2.96 -6.21
C ILE A 103 3.56 -1.73 -6.90
N GLU A 104 2.70 -0.85 -7.38
CA GLU A 104 3.11 0.42 -7.97
C GLU A 104 2.40 1.56 -7.24
N MET A 105 3.17 2.51 -6.73
CA MET A 105 2.67 3.68 -6.02
C MET A 105 2.98 4.93 -6.81
N HIS A 106 1.95 5.73 -7.08
CA HIS A 106 2.05 7.04 -7.74
C HIS A 106 1.99 8.10 -6.66
N ILE A 107 3.13 8.75 -6.41
CA ILE A 107 3.34 9.66 -5.31
C ILE A 107 3.52 11.07 -5.88
N ASP A 108 2.75 12.03 -5.37
CA ASP A 108 2.92 13.44 -5.72
C ASP A 108 4.28 13.95 -5.20
N ALA A 109 5.12 14.50 -6.08
CA ALA A 109 6.50 14.85 -5.71
C ALA A 109 6.59 16.03 -4.72
N GLN A 110 5.55 16.88 -4.63
CA GLN A 110 5.55 18.05 -3.75
C GLN A 110 5.04 17.69 -2.35
N SER A 111 3.90 17.02 -2.29
CA SER A 111 3.19 16.68 -1.05
C SER A 111 3.61 15.33 -0.48
N SER A 112 4.29 14.49 -1.27
CA SER A 112 4.64 13.11 -0.91
C SER A 112 3.44 12.20 -0.62
N ILE A 113 2.26 12.58 -1.13
CA ILE A 113 0.99 11.87 -0.97
C ILE A 113 0.85 10.79 -2.05
N ILE A 114 0.41 9.60 -1.66
CA ILE A 114 0.07 8.52 -2.60
C ILE A 114 -1.30 8.82 -3.23
N ASN A 115 -1.33 9.03 -4.54
CA ASN A 115 -2.55 9.31 -5.30
C ASN A 115 -3.09 8.06 -6.01
N LYS A 116 -2.21 7.11 -6.35
CA LYS A 116 -2.63 5.82 -6.93
C LYS A 116 -1.82 4.67 -6.34
N LEU A 117 -2.50 3.56 -6.09
CA LEU A 117 -1.92 2.30 -5.65
C LEU A 117 -2.39 1.17 -6.56
N TYR A 118 -1.45 0.53 -7.26
CA TYR A 118 -1.75 -0.63 -8.09
C TYR A 118 -1.15 -1.90 -7.50
N LEU A 119 -2.00 -2.92 -7.34
CA LEU A 119 -1.64 -4.26 -6.90
C LEU A 119 -1.66 -5.21 -8.10
N TYR A 120 -0.51 -5.78 -8.45
CA TYR A 120 -0.37 -6.67 -9.59
C TYR A 120 -0.43 -8.13 -9.14
N ILE A 121 -1.49 -8.84 -9.50
CA ILE A 121 -1.81 -10.18 -8.99
C ILE A 121 -1.62 -11.27 -10.04
N ASN A 122 -1.51 -12.52 -9.59
CA ASN A 122 -1.35 -13.68 -10.47
C ASN A 122 -2.69 -14.21 -11.03
N GLU A 123 -3.72 -14.26 -10.19
CA GLU A 123 -4.98 -14.94 -10.51
C GLU A 123 -6.20 -14.05 -10.28
N LEU A 124 -7.16 -14.08 -11.20
CA LEU A 124 -8.39 -13.28 -11.12
C LEU A 124 -9.44 -13.86 -10.18
N SER A 125 -9.28 -15.10 -9.71
CA SER A 125 -10.25 -15.79 -8.86
C SER A 125 -10.61 -15.00 -7.60
N ASN A 126 -9.68 -14.20 -7.11
CA ASN A 126 -9.85 -13.43 -5.88
C ASN A 126 -10.69 -12.15 -6.09
N LEU A 127 -10.88 -11.70 -7.33
CA LEU A 127 -11.61 -10.45 -7.61
C LEU A 127 -13.08 -10.52 -7.20
N GLN A 128 -13.74 -11.68 -7.36
CA GLN A 128 -15.16 -11.80 -6.99
C GLN A 128 -15.34 -11.68 -5.47
N THR A 129 -14.45 -12.30 -4.68
CA THR A 129 -14.44 -12.17 -3.23
C THR A 129 -14.16 -10.73 -2.79
N ILE A 130 -13.22 -10.05 -3.45
CA ILE A 130 -12.91 -8.64 -3.18
C ILE A 130 -14.13 -7.76 -3.45
N LYS A 131 -14.79 -7.91 -4.60
CA LYS A 131 -16.02 -7.17 -4.94
C LYS A 131 -17.12 -7.38 -3.92
N GLN A 132 -17.35 -8.63 -3.51
CA GLN A 132 -18.35 -8.93 -2.50
C GLN A 132 -18.03 -8.21 -1.19
N LYS A 133 -16.79 -8.27 -0.71
CA LYS A 133 -16.38 -7.58 0.52
C LYS A 133 -16.44 -6.06 0.42
N LEU A 134 -16.12 -5.48 -0.74
CA LEU A 134 -16.30 -4.06 -1.01
C LEU A 134 -17.78 -3.67 -0.83
N ASN A 135 -18.70 -4.41 -1.44
CA ASN A 135 -20.14 -4.15 -1.30
C ASN A 135 -20.64 -4.32 0.14
N ASP A 136 -20.11 -5.31 0.87
CA ASP A 136 -20.58 -5.64 2.22
C ASP A 136 -20.04 -4.69 3.31
N LYS A 137 -18.81 -4.20 3.16
CA LYS A 137 -18.12 -3.39 4.19
C LYS A 137 -18.03 -1.91 3.85
N PHE A 138 -18.10 -1.56 2.57
CA PHE A 138 -17.75 -0.23 2.08
C PHE A 138 -18.78 0.24 1.04
N GLU A 139 -20.02 0.47 1.48
CA GLU A 139 -21.15 0.86 0.61
C GLU A 139 -20.86 2.11 -0.24
N GLU A 140 -20.00 3.01 0.24
CA GLU A 140 -19.58 4.23 -0.44
C GLU A 140 -18.48 4.03 -1.51
N VAL A 141 -17.82 2.86 -1.56
CA VAL A 141 -16.71 2.62 -2.49
C VAL A 141 -17.27 2.15 -3.83
N SER A 142 -17.22 3.03 -4.83
CA SER A 142 -17.53 2.67 -6.22
C SER A 142 -16.35 1.98 -6.88
N TYR A 143 -16.60 0.87 -7.58
CA TYR A 143 -15.60 0.16 -8.37
C TYR A 143 -16.02 -0.02 -9.84
N GLN A 144 -15.03 -0.19 -10.70
CA GLN A 144 -15.17 -0.42 -12.13
C GLN A 144 -14.34 -1.62 -12.56
N ASP A 145 -14.97 -2.52 -13.31
CA ASP A 145 -14.27 -3.60 -13.99
C ASP A 145 -13.42 -3.06 -15.14
N ILE A 146 -12.17 -3.50 -15.20
CA ILE A 146 -11.25 -3.22 -16.32
C ILE A 146 -10.78 -4.54 -16.94
N ASN A 147 -10.19 -4.46 -18.13
CA ASN A 147 -9.65 -5.66 -18.77
C ASN A 147 -8.53 -6.26 -17.89
N GLY A 148 -8.80 -7.43 -17.31
CA GLY A 148 -7.87 -8.12 -16.42
C GLY A 148 -7.78 -7.54 -15.01
N GLY A 149 -8.77 -6.78 -14.52
CA GLY A 149 -8.67 -6.22 -13.18
C GLY A 149 -9.90 -5.47 -12.67
N LEU A 150 -9.70 -4.78 -11.55
CA LEU A 150 -10.68 -3.96 -10.85
C LEU A 150 -10.02 -2.65 -10.45
N ILE A 151 -10.69 -1.51 -10.65
CA ILE A 151 -10.26 -0.21 -10.10
C ILE A 151 -11.38 0.33 -9.24
N PHE A 152 -11.04 0.92 -8.10
CA PHE A 152 -11.98 1.61 -7.24
C PHE A 152 -11.37 2.86 -6.63
N ASN A 153 -12.25 3.79 -6.25
CA ASN A 153 -11.85 5.06 -5.67
C ASN A 153 -12.16 5.05 -4.17
N GLU A 154 -11.19 5.46 -3.37
CA GLU A 154 -11.36 5.73 -1.94
C GLU A 154 -10.95 7.19 -1.72
N LYS A 155 -11.93 8.09 -1.59
CA LYS A 155 -11.73 9.54 -1.60
C LYS A 155 -10.96 10.00 -2.84
N GLU A 156 -9.76 10.58 -2.68
CA GLU A 156 -8.91 11.05 -3.78
C GLU A 156 -7.88 10.00 -4.23
N LEU A 157 -7.84 8.83 -3.57
CA LEU A 157 -6.96 7.72 -3.93
C LEU A 157 -7.64 6.79 -4.93
N ILE A 158 -6.88 6.39 -5.95
CA ILE A 158 -7.25 5.29 -6.85
C ILE A 158 -6.54 4.02 -6.41
N ILE A 159 -7.28 2.96 -6.12
CA ILE A 159 -6.71 1.61 -5.93
C ILE A 159 -7.09 0.74 -7.12
N GLY A 160 -6.08 0.15 -7.76
CA GLY A 160 -6.27 -0.82 -8.84
C GLY A 160 -5.71 -2.18 -8.50
N ILE A 161 -6.42 -3.23 -8.88
CA ILE A 161 -6.01 -4.63 -8.76
C ILE A 161 -5.99 -5.22 -10.15
N ILE A 162 -4.80 -5.59 -10.64
CA ILE A 162 -4.56 -5.88 -12.05
C ILE A 162 -3.87 -7.23 -12.18
N LYS A 163 -4.38 -8.15 -13.00
CA LYS A 163 -3.68 -9.39 -13.35
C LYS A 163 -2.46 -9.05 -14.20
N VAL A 164 -1.30 -9.59 -13.83
CA VAL A 164 -0.09 -9.48 -14.66
C VAL A 164 -0.33 -10.20 -16.00
N PRO A 165 0.03 -9.60 -17.15
CA PRO A 165 -0.05 -10.29 -18.43
C PRO A 165 0.79 -11.58 -18.39
N GLU A 166 0.25 -12.69 -18.89
CA GLU A 166 1.05 -13.89 -19.10
C GLU A 166 2.13 -13.57 -20.15
N GLU A 167 3.41 -13.60 -19.75
CA GLU A 167 4.51 -13.54 -20.71
C GLU A 167 4.40 -14.75 -21.64
N LYS A 168 4.30 -14.48 -22.95
CA LYS A 168 4.23 -15.50 -24.01
C LYS A 168 5.60 -16.00 -24.42
#